data_AF-A0A2G9N5N7-F1
#
_entry.id   AF-A0A2G9N5N7-F1
#
_cell.length_a   1.000
_cell.length_b   1.000
_cell.length_c   1.000
_cell.angle_alpha   90.00
_cell.angle_beta   90.00
_cell.angle_gamma   90.00
#
_symmetry.space_group_name_H-M   'P 1'
#
loop_
_entity.id
_entity.type
_entity.pdbx_description
1 polymer ?
#
loop_
_entity_poly.entity_id
_entity_poly.type
_entity_poly.pdbx_seq_one_letter_code
_entity_poly.pdbx_strand_id
1 'polypeptide(L)'
;MFERIIVNLQKRNIHNRAKKARELIKNNHVDHAEKIYNRLINEYKVFCRRATYFEKLSAYHTLLHLYNELSRKGEREEKPVEVGKRESGMKETGRKDAKNISAKNKVLQRKKEEKGRQKHAEEAGKQEKAGEMEGDEKEAAAQEGIRQEASGKEEAGTQGISQETSPSGQPQQMRSQITSPPAPIKKPSKMQFTTLIDGLYSYTQEKGKVNLMQASLKFKVSRDKIEEWAKILEEHGLIRMYYPAFTSPQLMSLEWMRKEEERKKKEAEEKRRKRQAKKKQ
;
A
#
# COMPACT_ATOMS: atom_id res chain seq x y z
N MET A 1 -5.73 -14.48 -23.57
CA MET A 1 -5.35 -13.72 -24.80
C MET A 1 -6.26 -12.50 -25.02
N PHE A 2 -7.59 -12.65 -24.99
CA PHE A 2 -8.55 -11.55 -25.19
C PHE A 2 -8.39 -10.33 -24.28
N GLU A 3 -8.09 -10.53 -22.99
CA GLU A 3 -7.92 -9.40 -22.06
C GLU A 3 -6.77 -8.46 -22.45
N ARG A 4 -5.64 -9.01 -22.92
CA ARG A 4 -4.51 -8.20 -23.40
C ARG A 4 -4.89 -7.36 -24.62
N ILE A 5 -5.73 -7.88 -25.51
CA ILE A 5 -6.22 -7.13 -26.68
C ILE A 5 -7.08 -5.95 -26.22
N ILE A 6 -7.98 -6.18 -25.26
CA ILE A 6 -8.85 -5.14 -24.70
C ILE A 6 -8.02 -4.04 -24.02
N VAL A 7 -7.05 -4.41 -23.18
CA VAL A 7 -6.18 -3.46 -22.48
C VAL A 7 -5.36 -2.63 -23.49
N ASN A 8 -4.80 -3.28 -24.53
CA ASN A 8 -4.08 -2.58 -25.59
C ASN A 8 -4.96 -1.61 -26.39
N LEU A 9 -6.20 -1.98 -26.70
CA LEU A 9 -7.17 -1.10 -27.37
C LEU A 9 -7.52 0.10 -26.49
N GLN A 10 -7.77 -0.12 -25.20
CA GLN A 10 -8.03 0.96 -24.25
C GLN A 10 -6.84 1.91 -24.12
N LYS A 11 -5.61 1.38 -24.05
CA LYS A 11 -4.38 2.16 -24.00
C LYS A 11 -4.22 3.05 -25.25
N ARG A 12 -4.43 2.50 -26.46
CA ARG A 12 -4.39 3.29 -27.70
C ARG A 12 -5.46 4.39 -27.72
N ASN A 13 -6.67 4.09 -27.25
CA ASN A 13 -7.76 5.06 -27.22
C ASN A 13 -7.44 6.24 -26.28
N ILE A 14 -6.93 5.96 -25.07
CA ILE A 14 -6.45 6.99 -24.13
C ILE A 14 -5.39 7.87 -24.80
N HIS A 15 -4.41 7.26 -25.47
CA HIS A 15 -3.34 7.99 -26.13
C HIS A 15 -3.83 8.88 -27.28
N ASN A 16 -4.69 8.36 -28.15
CA ASN A 16 -5.25 9.11 -29.29
C ASN A 16 -6.08 10.32 -28.83
N ARG A 17 -6.89 10.15 -27.78
CA ARG A 17 -7.68 11.24 -27.20
C ARG A 17 -6.81 12.28 -26.50
N ALA A 18 -5.77 11.84 -25.79
CA ALA A 18 -4.79 12.75 -25.21
C ALA A 18 -4.09 13.56 -26.31
N LYS A 19 -3.71 12.95 -27.44
CA LYS A 19 -3.17 13.65 -28.61
C LYS A 19 -4.16 14.69 -29.15
N LYS A 20 -5.44 14.34 -29.31
CA LYS A 20 -6.49 15.28 -29.72
C LYS A 20 -6.65 16.46 -28.75
N ALA A 21 -6.62 16.21 -27.44
CA ALA A 21 -6.69 17.27 -26.44
C ALA A 21 -5.50 18.24 -26.56
N ARG A 22 -4.30 17.74 -26.81
CA ARG A 22 -3.11 18.57 -27.02
C ARG A 22 -3.22 19.46 -28.27
N GLU A 23 -3.77 18.94 -29.37
CA GLU A 23 -4.04 19.77 -30.56
C GLU A 23 -5.06 20.88 -30.27
N LEU A 24 -6.10 20.60 -29.46
CA LEU A 24 -7.04 21.64 -29.03
C LEU A 24 -6.37 22.71 -28.16
N ILE A 25 -5.45 22.33 -27.27
CA ILE A 25 -4.67 23.26 -26.44
C ILE A 25 -3.79 24.17 -27.31
N LYS A 26 -3.17 23.61 -28.37
CA LYS A 26 -2.38 24.41 -29.33
C LYS A 26 -3.23 25.45 -30.05
N ASN A 27 -4.47 25.09 -30.39
CA ASN A 27 -5.44 25.96 -31.06
C ASN A 27 -6.25 26.86 -30.11
N ASN A 28 -5.83 27.01 -28.84
CA ASN A 28 -6.52 27.80 -27.81
C ASN A 28 -7.98 27.40 -27.53
N HIS A 29 -8.36 26.13 -27.76
CA HIS A 29 -9.68 25.59 -27.38
C HIS A 29 -9.62 24.88 -26.03
N VAL A 30 -9.27 25.62 -24.97
CA VAL A 30 -8.95 25.06 -23.64
C VAL A 30 -10.16 24.35 -23.02
N ASP A 31 -11.37 24.92 -23.06
CA ASP A 31 -12.58 24.30 -22.49
C ASP A 31 -12.90 22.92 -23.08
N HIS A 32 -12.67 22.76 -24.40
CA HIS A 32 -12.90 21.49 -25.08
C HIS A 32 -11.84 20.47 -24.70
N ALA A 33 -10.58 20.89 -24.56
CA ALA A 33 -9.51 20.03 -24.08
C ALA A 33 -9.76 19.57 -22.64
N GLU A 34 -10.26 20.45 -21.77
CA GLU A 34 -10.60 20.12 -20.38
C GLU A 34 -11.75 19.09 -20.31
N LYS A 35 -12.80 19.24 -21.12
CA LYS A 35 -13.86 18.24 -21.24
C LYS A 35 -13.32 16.87 -21.67
N ILE A 36 -12.35 16.82 -22.59
CA ILE A 36 -11.69 15.56 -22.99
C ILE A 36 -10.86 15.00 -21.85
N TYR A 37 -10.10 15.83 -21.13
CA TYR A 37 -9.29 15.42 -19.98
C TYR A 37 -10.15 14.78 -18.87
N ASN A 38 -11.27 15.40 -18.51
CA ASN A 38 -12.19 14.86 -17.51
C ASN A 38 -12.79 13.50 -17.93
N ARG A 39 -13.09 13.33 -19.22
CA ARG A 39 -13.54 12.03 -19.77
C ARG A 39 -12.42 10.98 -19.69
N LEU A 40 -11.20 11.37 -20.03
CA LEU A 40 -10.01 10.50 -19.97
C LEU A 40 -9.71 10.02 -18.55
N ILE A 41 -9.88 10.85 -17.52
CA ILE A 41 -9.74 10.43 -16.11
C ILE A 41 -10.68 9.27 -15.79
N ASN A 42 -11.95 9.36 -16.21
CA ASN A 42 -12.93 8.33 -15.94
C ASN A 42 -12.61 7.03 -16.69
N GLU A 43 -12.14 7.12 -17.94
CA GLU A 43 -11.68 5.96 -18.71
C GLU A 43 -10.44 5.32 -18.09
N TYR A 44 -9.51 6.13 -17.59
CA TYR A 44 -8.33 5.66 -16.88
C TYR A 44 -8.69 4.87 -15.62
N LYS A 45 -9.68 5.32 -14.84
CA LYS A 45 -10.17 4.56 -13.67
C LYS A 45 -10.68 3.16 -14.05
N VAL A 46 -11.35 3.03 -15.20
CA VAL A 46 -11.81 1.73 -15.70
C VAL A 46 -10.63 0.88 -16.18
N PHE A 47 -9.71 1.49 -16.93
CA PHE A 47 -8.47 0.85 -17.40
C PHE A 47 -7.62 0.29 -16.24
N CYS A 48 -7.50 1.03 -15.14
CA CYS A 48 -6.75 0.62 -13.95
C CYS A 48 -7.24 -0.67 -13.29
N ARG A 49 -8.49 -1.09 -13.52
CA ARG A 49 -9.01 -2.34 -12.96
C ARG A 49 -8.46 -3.58 -13.66
N ARG A 50 -8.06 -3.45 -14.92
CA ARG A 50 -7.67 -4.58 -15.79
C ARG A 50 -6.21 -4.53 -16.23
N ALA A 51 -5.58 -3.35 -16.19
CA ALA A 51 -4.21 -3.15 -16.64
C ALA A 51 -3.17 -3.66 -15.63
N THR A 52 -1.99 -4.02 -16.13
CA THR A 52 -0.79 -4.27 -15.32
C THR A 52 -0.25 -2.96 -14.74
N TYR A 53 0.64 -3.03 -13.74
CA TYR A 53 1.22 -1.85 -13.11
C TYR A 53 1.92 -0.91 -14.12
N PHE A 54 2.74 -1.48 -15.01
CA PHE A 54 3.47 -0.71 -16.02
C PHE A 54 2.55 0.03 -17.00
N GLU A 55 1.46 -0.63 -17.41
CA GLU A 55 0.45 -0.02 -18.28
C GLU A 55 -0.29 1.13 -17.60
N LYS A 56 -0.61 0.99 -16.31
CA LYS A 56 -1.20 2.07 -15.50
C LYS A 56 -0.26 3.26 -15.44
N LEU A 57 1.02 3.03 -15.15
CA LEU A 57 2.02 4.08 -15.03
C LEU A 57 2.17 4.86 -16.35
N SER A 58 2.23 4.16 -17.49
CA SER A 58 2.31 4.78 -18.81
C SER A 58 1.10 5.66 -19.14
N ALA A 59 -0.12 5.19 -18.82
CA ALA A 59 -1.34 5.99 -19.04
C ALA A 59 -1.42 7.18 -18.06
N TYR A 60 -1.02 7.00 -16.80
CA TYR A 60 -0.95 8.07 -15.81
C TYR A 60 -0.01 9.19 -16.24
N HIS A 61 1.19 8.85 -16.73
CA HIS A 61 2.16 9.82 -17.21
C HIS A 61 1.60 10.67 -18.37
N THR A 62 0.82 10.05 -19.26
CA THR A 62 0.14 10.74 -20.36
C THR A 62 -0.89 11.76 -19.84
N LEU A 63 -1.67 11.40 -18.81
CA LEU A 63 -2.64 12.30 -18.18
C LEU A 63 -1.97 13.43 -17.42
N LEU A 64 -0.88 13.14 -16.71
CA LEU A 64 -0.13 14.15 -15.95
C LEU A 64 0.46 15.22 -16.88
N HIS A 65 1.03 14.80 -18.03
CA HIS A 65 1.48 15.74 -19.05
C HIS A 65 0.35 16.64 -19.56
N LEU A 66 -0.80 16.05 -19.87
CA LEU A 66 -1.95 16.81 -20.36
C LEU A 66 -2.47 17.80 -19.31
N TYR A 67 -2.49 17.41 -18.03
CA TYR A 67 -2.84 18.30 -16.93
C TYR A 67 -1.88 19.49 -16.82
N ASN A 68 -0.57 19.24 -16.84
CA ASN A 68 0.43 20.31 -16.77
C ASN A 68 0.33 21.27 -17.95
N GLU A 69 0.00 20.78 -19.15
CA GLU A 69 -0.23 21.63 -20.33
C GLU A 69 -1.49 22.50 -20.18
N LEU A 70 -2.58 21.96 -19.62
CA LEU A 70 -3.80 22.71 -19.32
C LEU A 70 -3.55 23.79 -18.27
N SER A 71 -2.89 23.46 -17.15
CA SER A 71 -2.61 24.42 -16.07
C SER A 71 -1.78 25.61 -16.55
N ARG A 72 -0.73 25.36 -17.36
CA ARG A 72 0.12 26.42 -17.93
C ARG A 72 -0.61 27.38 -18.86
N LYS A 73 -1.71 26.94 -19.49
CA LYS A 73 -2.52 27.76 -20.39
C LYS A 73 -3.57 28.56 -19.63
N GLY A 74 -4.16 27.99 -18.58
CA GLY A 74 -5.08 28.71 -17.69
C GLY A 74 -4.42 29.93 -17.03
N GLU A 75 -3.17 29.82 -16.59
CA GLU A 75 -2.44 30.93 -15.97
C GLU A 75 -2.11 32.08 -16.94
N ARG A 76 -2.11 31.85 -18.26
CA ARG A 76 -1.79 32.92 -19.24
C ARG A 76 -2.99 33.80 -19.61
N GLU A 77 -4.21 33.38 -19.29
CA GLU A 77 -5.41 34.18 -19.54
C GLU A 77 -5.73 35.14 -18.39
N GLU A 78 -5.09 35.01 -17.23
CA GLU A 78 -5.00 36.08 -16.24
C GLU A 78 -3.98 37.13 -16.71
N LYS A 79 -4.22 37.73 -17.88
CA LYS A 79 -3.61 39.04 -18.14
C LYS A 79 -4.13 39.97 -17.04
N PRO A 80 -3.26 40.70 -16.33
CA PRO A 80 -3.73 41.75 -15.44
C PRO A 80 -4.61 42.64 -16.30
N VAL A 81 -5.90 42.71 -15.97
CA VAL A 81 -6.77 43.76 -16.49
C VAL A 81 -6.00 45.03 -16.16
N GLU A 82 -5.47 45.71 -17.18
CA GLU A 82 -4.92 47.04 -16.99
C GLU A 82 -6.05 47.83 -16.33
N VAL A 83 -5.89 48.07 -15.04
CA VAL A 83 -6.74 48.97 -14.27
C VAL A 83 -6.41 50.35 -14.82
N GLY A 84 -6.97 50.65 -16.00
CA GLY A 84 -7.04 51.98 -16.53
C GLY A 84 -7.69 52.81 -15.45
N LYS A 85 -6.92 53.76 -14.90
CA LYS A 85 -7.36 54.77 -13.94
C LYS A 85 -8.65 55.40 -14.45
N ARG A 86 -9.80 54.86 -14.06
CA ARG A 86 -11.08 55.56 -14.07
C ARG A 86 -11.34 55.95 -12.64
N GLU A 87 -10.82 57.13 -12.31
CA GLU A 87 -11.18 57.85 -11.11
C GLU A 87 -12.69 58.11 -11.08
N SER A 88 -13.22 58.05 -9.86
CA SER A 88 -14.48 58.63 -9.42
C SER A 88 -15.77 58.06 -10.03
N GLY A 89 -16.49 57.27 -9.21
CA GLY A 89 -17.93 57.16 -9.37
C GLY A 89 -18.51 55.76 -9.19
N MET A 90 -18.22 55.06 -8.09
CA MET A 90 -19.08 53.93 -7.71
C MET A 90 -19.31 53.87 -6.21
N LYS A 91 -20.48 54.39 -5.84
CA LYS A 91 -21.01 54.46 -4.48
C LYS A 91 -21.60 53.11 -4.05
N GLU A 92 -21.18 52.69 -2.85
CA GLU A 92 -21.97 52.06 -1.79
C GLU A 92 -22.62 50.67 -1.92
N THR A 93 -22.65 49.99 -3.07
CA THR A 93 -23.30 48.65 -3.11
C THR A 93 -22.39 47.48 -2.71
N GLY A 94 -21.05 47.60 -2.79
CA GLY A 94 -20.11 46.51 -2.49
C GLY A 94 -19.82 46.24 -0.99
N ARG A 95 -20.33 47.05 -0.07
CA ARG A 95 -20.02 46.91 1.38
C ARG A 95 -20.82 45.81 2.07
N LYS A 96 -21.95 45.36 1.49
CA LYS A 96 -22.80 44.32 2.08
C LYS A 96 -22.27 42.90 1.80
N ASP A 97 -21.68 42.67 0.64
CA ASP A 97 -21.19 41.33 0.25
C ASP A 97 -19.87 40.96 0.94
N ALA A 98 -18.97 41.93 1.16
CA ALA A 98 -17.73 41.69 1.91
C ALA A 98 -17.98 41.28 3.38
N LYS A 99 -19.02 41.84 4.02
CA LYS A 99 -19.42 41.44 5.38
C LYS A 99 -19.97 40.01 5.44
N ASN A 100 -20.68 39.57 4.40
CA ASN A 100 -21.25 38.22 4.32
C ASN A 100 -20.15 37.15 4.12
N ILE A 101 -19.14 37.43 3.29
CA ILE A 101 -18.00 36.53 3.06
C ILE A 101 -17.16 36.37 4.35
N SER A 102 -16.90 37.46 5.07
CA SER A 102 -16.18 37.42 6.35
C SER A 102 -16.91 36.59 7.41
N ALA A 103 -18.24 36.71 7.50
CA ALA A 103 -19.05 35.93 8.42
C ALA A 103 -19.01 34.41 8.10
N LYS A 104 -19.10 34.04 6.82
CA LYS A 104 -19.02 32.62 6.39
C LYS A 104 -17.67 31.98 6.72
N ASN A 105 -16.56 32.70 6.52
CA ASN A 105 -15.24 32.18 6.86
C ASN A 105 -15.06 31.97 8.37
N LYS A 106 -15.61 32.87 9.20
CA LYS A 106 -15.57 32.75 10.66
C LYS A 106 -16.35 31.54 11.18
N VAL A 107 -17.49 31.22 10.57
CA VAL A 107 -18.27 30.00 10.89
C VAL A 107 -17.50 28.74 10.50
N LEU A 108 -16.84 28.74 9.33
CA LEU A 108 -16.06 27.59 8.86
C LEU A 108 -14.87 27.29 9.78
N GLN A 109 -14.21 28.35 10.28
CA GLN A 109 -13.07 28.22 11.18
C GLN A 109 -13.47 27.64 12.55
N ARG A 110 -14.59 28.13 13.13
CA ARG A 110 -15.15 27.56 14.37
C ARG A 110 -15.50 26.07 14.22
N LYS A 111 -16.07 25.68 13.08
CA LYS A 111 -16.42 24.28 12.81
C LYS A 111 -15.19 23.38 12.67
N LYS A 112 -14.05 23.91 12.18
CA LYS A 112 -12.77 23.18 12.14
C LYS A 112 -12.18 23.02 13.54
N GLU A 113 -12.21 24.06 14.36
CA GLU A 113 -11.73 24.03 15.75
C GLU A 113 -12.54 23.05 16.60
N GLU A 114 -13.86 23.06 16.47
CA GLU A 114 -14.75 22.13 17.19
C GLU A 114 -14.49 20.67 16.81
N LYS A 115 -14.30 20.38 15.52
CA LYS A 115 -13.88 19.05 15.06
C LYS A 115 -12.52 18.63 15.62
N GLY A 116 -11.60 19.58 15.79
CA GLY A 116 -10.30 19.32 16.43
C GLY A 116 -10.45 18.94 17.90
N ARG A 117 -11.26 19.69 18.65
CA ARG A 117 -11.55 19.40 20.07
C ARG A 117 -12.23 18.04 20.26
N GLN A 118 -13.20 17.69 19.41
CA GLN A 118 -13.86 16.37 19.47
C GLN A 118 -12.87 15.22 19.24
N LYS A 119 -11.93 15.37 18.29
CA LYS A 119 -10.91 14.34 18.05
C LYS A 119 -9.96 14.17 19.23
N HIS A 120 -9.49 15.27 19.83
CA HIS A 120 -8.63 15.20 21.00
C HIS A 120 -9.33 14.58 22.21
N ALA A 121 -10.62 14.90 22.43
CA ALA A 121 -11.40 14.27 23.49
C ALA A 121 -11.57 12.76 23.28
N GLU A 122 -11.78 12.32 22.02
CA GLU A 122 -11.87 10.89 21.70
C GLU A 122 -10.53 10.15 21.86
N GLU A 123 -9.41 10.81 21.58
CA GLU A 123 -8.06 10.25 21.83
C GLU A 123 -7.74 10.16 23.33
N ALA A 124 -8.06 11.19 24.11
CA ALA A 124 -7.86 11.18 25.56
C ALA A 124 -8.63 10.02 26.23
N GLY A 125 -9.91 9.83 25.86
CA GLY A 125 -10.71 8.71 26.39
C GLY A 125 -10.23 7.32 25.97
N LYS A 126 -9.45 7.20 24.87
CA LYS A 126 -8.82 5.94 24.48
C LYS A 126 -7.56 5.65 25.29
N GLN A 127 -6.82 6.67 25.72
CA GLN A 127 -5.64 6.51 26.56
C GLN A 127 -6.01 6.09 27.99
N GLU A 128 -7.08 6.66 28.56
CA GLU A 128 -7.55 6.26 29.90
C GLU A 128 -7.99 4.79 29.93
N LYS A 129 -8.74 4.32 28.92
CA LYS A 129 -9.13 2.90 28.81
C LYS A 129 -7.97 1.94 28.57
N ALA A 130 -6.86 2.41 27.99
CA ALA A 130 -5.67 1.59 27.82
C ALA A 130 -4.92 1.40 29.15
N GLY A 131 -4.94 2.42 30.03
CA GLY A 131 -4.33 2.36 31.36
C GLY A 131 -5.04 1.38 32.31
N GLU A 132 -6.37 1.29 32.28
CA GLU A 132 -7.11 0.35 33.14
C GLU A 132 -6.85 -1.13 32.78
N MET A 133 -6.72 -1.47 31.50
CA MET A 133 -6.48 -2.87 31.09
C MET A 133 -5.06 -3.36 31.40
N GLU A 134 -4.08 -2.46 31.57
CA GLU A 134 -2.68 -2.85 31.86
C GLU A 134 -2.47 -3.19 33.35
N GLY A 135 -3.39 -2.79 34.23
CA GLY A 135 -3.40 -3.18 35.65
C GLY A 135 -3.81 -4.65 35.85
N ASP A 136 -4.90 -5.06 35.19
CA ASP A 136 -5.47 -6.39 35.35
C ASP A 136 -4.59 -7.51 34.72
N GLU A 137 -3.85 -7.21 33.64
CA GLU A 137 -2.93 -8.19 33.02
C GLU A 137 -1.68 -8.47 33.87
N LYS A 138 -1.22 -7.50 34.68
CA LYS A 138 -0.07 -7.71 35.57
C LYS A 138 -0.41 -8.55 36.80
N GLU A 139 -1.66 -8.51 37.26
CA GLU A 139 -2.12 -9.33 38.39
C GLU A 139 -2.35 -10.79 37.98
N ALA A 140 -2.82 -11.05 36.75
CA ALA A 140 -2.97 -12.41 36.21
C ALA A 140 -1.62 -13.12 35.97
N ALA A 141 -0.59 -12.40 35.51
CA ALA A 141 0.74 -12.97 35.25
C ALA A 141 1.48 -13.40 36.54
N ALA A 142 1.16 -12.79 37.69
CA ALA A 142 1.76 -13.16 38.98
C ALA A 142 1.23 -14.50 39.53
N GLN A 143 0.02 -14.92 39.15
CA GLN A 143 -0.57 -16.19 39.61
C GLN A 143 -0.10 -17.41 38.81
N GLU A 144 0.34 -17.25 37.55
CA GLU A 144 0.82 -18.38 36.73
C GLU A 144 2.27 -18.80 37.02
N GLY A 145 3.09 -17.93 37.62
CA GLY A 145 4.49 -18.23 37.98
C GLY A 145 4.67 -19.27 39.08
N ILE A 146 3.66 -19.53 39.92
CA ILE A 146 3.76 -20.44 41.07
C ILE A 146 3.45 -21.89 40.70
N ARG A 147 2.91 -22.16 39.49
CA ARG A 147 2.39 -23.50 39.14
C ARG A 147 3.33 -24.37 38.30
N GLN A 148 4.46 -23.85 37.81
CA GLN A 148 5.34 -24.57 36.87
C GLN A 148 6.54 -25.29 37.51
N GLU A 149 6.76 -25.21 38.82
CA GLU A 149 7.90 -25.90 39.46
C GLU A 149 7.59 -27.34 39.94
N ALA A 150 6.37 -27.86 39.73
CA ALA A 150 5.93 -29.13 40.32
C ALA A 150 5.86 -30.36 39.39
N SER A 151 6.18 -30.27 38.09
CA SER A 151 6.11 -31.47 37.21
C SER A 151 7.25 -31.56 36.20
N GLY A 152 8.25 -32.37 36.52
CA GLY A 152 9.36 -32.64 35.61
C GLY A 152 10.24 -33.79 36.08
N LYS A 153 9.64 -34.96 36.36
CA LYS A 153 10.34 -36.21 36.62
C LYS A 153 9.66 -37.33 35.85
N GLU A 154 10.47 -38.21 35.27
CA GLU A 154 10.12 -39.49 34.63
C GLU A 154 9.46 -39.34 33.23
N GLU A 155 9.76 -40.10 32.19
CA GLU A 155 10.33 -41.45 32.13
C GLU A 155 10.83 -41.77 30.70
N ALA A 156 11.59 -42.85 30.60
CA ALA A 156 12.30 -43.36 29.44
C ALA A 156 11.44 -44.28 28.55
N GLY A 157 11.86 -44.39 27.28
CA GLY A 157 11.83 -45.66 26.52
C GLY A 157 10.52 -46.07 25.86
N THR A 158 10.59 -46.42 24.57
CA THR A 158 10.00 -47.65 23.99
C THR A 158 10.52 -47.80 22.56
N GLN A 159 11.29 -48.86 22.32
CA GLN A 159 11.52 -49.46 21.01
C GLN A 159 10.46 -50.55 20.79
N GLY A 160 9.94 -50.67 19.56
CA GLY A 160 9.11 -51.80 19.14
C GLY A 160 8.54 -51.56 17.74
N ILE A 161 9.00 -52.25 16.70
CA ILE A 161 8.57 -53.57 16.19
C ILE A 161 7.76 -53.42 14.89
N SER A 162 8.21 -54.17 13.90
CA SER A 162 7.73 -54.34 12.52
C SER A 162 6.27 -54.79 12.41
N GLN A 163 5.63 -54.52 11.25
CA GLN A 163 5.00 -55.57 10.42
C GLN A 163 4.49 -55.03 9.08
N GLU A 164 4.83 -55.79 8.04
CA GLU A 164 4.26 -55.74 6.69
C GLU A 164 2.79 -56.16 6.71
N THR A 165 1.96 -55.59 5.83
CA THR A 165 0.98 -56.37 5.07
C THR A 165 0.44 -55.52 3.91
N SER A 166 0.53 -56.10 2.70
CA SER A 166 -0.23 -55.69 1.52
C SER A 166 -1.68 -56.18 1.66
N PRO A 167 -2.64 -55.54 0.97
CA PRO A 167 -3.33 -56.34 -0.05
C PRO A 167 -3.58 -55.59 -1.37
N SER A 168 -3.35 -56.39 -2.42
CA SER A 168 -3.78 -56.23 -3.80
C SER A 168 -5.28 -55.96 -3.93
N GLY A 169 -5.64 -54.95 -4.72
CA GLY A 169 -7.00 -54.71 -5.18
C GLY A 169 -7.05 -53.57 -6.21
N GLN A 170 -6.79 -53.89 -7.49
CA GLN A 170 -7.13 -52.99 -8.59
C GLN A 170 -8.66 -53.01 -8.80
N PRO A 171 -9.26 -51.84 -9.08
CA PRO A 171 -9.89 -51.71 -10.40
C PRO A 171 -9.38 -50.49 -11.17
N GLN A 172 -9.33 -50.72 -12.48
CA GLN A 172 -8.84 -49.87 -13.53
C GLN A 172 -9.65 -48.58 -13.72
N GLN A 173 -8.88 -47.55 -14.13
CA GLN A 173 -9.21 -46.56 -15.15
C GLN A 173 -10.30 -45.54 -14.85
N MET A 174 -9.87 -44.31 -14.53
CA MET A 174 -10.22 -43.05 -15.23
C MET A 174 -9.85 -41.84 -14.34
N ARG A 175 -8.55 -41.48 -14.29
CA ARG A 175 -8.13 -40.18 -13.74
C ARG A 175 -6.72 -39.77 -14.20
N SER A 176 -6.51 -39.73 -15.50
CA SER A 176 -5.31 -39.10 -16.09
C SER A 176 -5.48 -37.58 -16.03
N GLN A 177 -4.48 -36.90 -15.47
CA GLN A 177 -4.28 -35.45 -15.34
C GLN A 177 -4.65 -34.80 -13.99
N ILE A 178 -4.13 -35.34 -12.90
CA ILE A 178 -3.96 -34.57 -11.65
C ILE A 178 -2.50 -34.60 -11.24
N THR A 179 -1.82 -33.54 -11.65
CA THR A 179 -0.75 -32.81 -10.97
C THR A 179 0.14 -33.66 -10.05
N SER A 180 1.31 -34.03 -10.58
CA SER A 180 2.45 -34.44 -9.77
C SER A 180 2.60 -33.53 -8.54
N PRO A 181 2.83 -34.08 -7.34
CA PRO A 181 3.14 -33.28 -6.15
C PRO A 181 4.26 -32.29 -6.49
N PRO A 182 4.14 -30.99 -6.14
CA PRO A 182 5.21 -30.04 -6.38
C PRO A 182 6.46 -30.57 -5.70
N ALA A 183 7.50 -30.79 -6.51
CA ALA A 183 8.75 -31.39 -6.03
C ALA A 183 9.23 -30.66 -4.78
N PRO A 184 9.73 -31.38 -3.76
CA PRO A 184 10.25 -30.76 -2.55
C PRO A 184 11.32 -29.75 -2.95
N ILE A 185 11.06 -28.47 -2.65
CA ILE A 185 11.96 -27.37 -2.97
C ILE A 185 13.28 -27.65 -2.27
N LYS A 186 14.27 -28.12 -3.05
CA LYS A 186 15.61 -28.43 -2.58
C LYS A 186 16.16 -27.17 -1.90
N LYS A 187 16.43 -27.24 -0.60
CA LYS A 187 17.14 -26.18 0.12
C LYS A 187 18.43 -25.89 -0.65
N PRO A 188 18.73 -24.63 -1.00
CA PRO A 188 19.86 -24.31 -1.84
C PRO A 188 21.16 -24.75 -1.15
N SER A 189 21.87 -25.71 -1.75
CA SER A 189 23.21 -26.12 -1.36
C SER A 189 24.15 -24.93 -1.51
N LYS A 190 24.81 -24.49 -0.41
CA LYS A 190 25.87 -23.46 -0.33
C LYS A 190 26.00 -22.62 -1.61
N MET A 191 25.12 -21.62 -1.78
CA MET A 191 25.27 -20.67 -2.87
C MET A 191 26.60 -19.94 -2.70
N GLN A 192 27.49 -20.06 -3.68
CA GLN A 192 28.64 -19.17 -3.75
C GLN A 192 28.12 -17.79 -4.10
N PHE A 193 28.15 -16.88 -3.13
CA PHE A 193 27.82 -15.48 -3.36
C PHE A 193 28.82 -14.91 -4.35
N THR A 194 28.36 -14.54 -5.54
CA THR A 194 29.23 -13.94 -6.55
C THR A 194 29.53 -12.49 -6.16
N THR A 195 28.61 -11.81 -5.47
CA THR A 195 28.77 -10.42 -5.03
C THR A 195 28.15 -10.16 -3.63
N LEU A 196 28.52 -9.03 -3.01
CA LEU A 196 27.94 -8.58 -1.74
C LEU A 196 26.43 -8.25 -1.86
N ILE A 197 25.97 -7.80 -3.04
CA ILE A 197 24.55 -7.53 -3.28
C ILE A 197 23.72 -8.82 -3.30
N ASP A 198 24.27 -9.92 -3.83
CA ASP A 198 23.64 -11.25 -3.75
C ASP A 198 23.51 -11.68 -2.28
N GLY A 199 24.55 -11.44 -1.48
CA GLY A 199 24.54 -11.68 -0.05
C GLY A 199 23.43 -10.91 0.67
N LEU A 200 23.25 -9.62 0.35
CA LEU A 200 22.19 -8.78 0.91
C LEU A 200 20.80 -9.33 0.55
N TYR A 201 20.62 -9.76 -0.70
CA TYR A 201 19.37 -10.36 -1.16
C TYR A 201 19.05 -11.65 -0.39
N SER A 202 19.99 -12.59 -0.31
CA SER A 202 19.79 -13.85 0.42
C SER A 202 19.55 -13.63 1.91
N TYR A 203 20.27 -12.68 2.53
CA TYR A 203 20.04 -12.31 3.93
C TYR A 203 18.63 -11.76 4.16
N THR A 204 18.12 -10.97 3.22
CA THR A 204 16.76 -10.44 3.26
C THR A 204 15.71 -11.54 3.06
N GLN A 205 15.97 -12.50 2.18
CA GLN A 205 15.08 -13.67 1.98
C GLN A 205 15.01 -14.56 3.23
N GLU A 206 16.14 -14.83 3.87
CA GLU A 206 16.22 -15.69 5.05
C GLU A 206 15.51 -15.08 6.27
N LYS A 207 15.76 -13.79 6.54
CA LYS A 207 15.15 -13.09 7.69
C LYS A 207 13.73 -12.60 7.40
N GLY A 208 13.38 -12.44 6.14
CA GLY A 208 12.11 -11.87 5.67
C GLY A 208 12.00 -10.36 5.86
N LYS A 209 12.48 -9.82 6.98
CA LYS A 209 12.50 -8.39 7.28
C LYS A 209 13.81 -7.99 7.93
N VAL A 210 14.50 -7.00 7.36
CA VAL A 210 15.83 -6.56 7.78
C VAL A 210 15.87 -5.04 7.88
N ASN A 211 16.42 -4.49 8.96
CA ASN A 211 16.67 -3.05 9.07
C ASN A 211 17.95 -2.68 8.31
N LEU A 212 17.95 -1.56 7.59
CA LEU A 212 19.11 -1.07 6.83
C LEU A 212 20.37 -0.93 7.69
N MET A 213 20.21 -0.56 8.97
CA MET A 213 21.31 -0.49 9.95
C MET A 213 21.89 -1.88 10.27
N GLN A 214 21.04 -2.90 10.42
CA GLN A 214 21.50 -4.28 10.67
C GLN A 214 22.24 -4.84 9.46
N ALA A 215 21.75 -4.55 8.24
CA ALA A 215 22.45 -4.91 7.01
C ALA A 215 23.82 -4.22 6.90
N SER A 216 23.89 -2.91 7.16
CA SER A 216 25.16 -2.16 7.17
C SER A 216 26.20 -2.77 8.11
N LEU A 217 25.80 -3.14 9.34
CA LEU A 217 26.69 -3.80 10.31
C LEU A 217 27.12 -5.20 9.84
N LYS A 218 26.20 -5.98 9.25
CA LYS A 218 26.47 -7.35 8.80
C LYS A 218 27.45 -7.40 7.62
N PHE A 219 27.29 -6.50 6.67
CA PHE A 219 28.11 -6.44 5.45
C PHE A 219 29.32 -5.51 5.56
N LYS A 220 29.47 -4.79 6.69
CA LYS A 220 30.52 -3.79 6.94
C LYS A 220 30.61 -2.75 5.82
N VAL A 221 29.45 -2.30 5.34
CA VAL A 221 29.29 -1.34 4.24
C VAL A 221 28.49 -0.14 4.75
N SER A 222 28.75 1.06 4.22
CA SER A 222 28.02 2.27 4.62
C SER A 222 26.51 2.15 4.35
N ARG A 223 25.70 2.84 5.16
CA ARG A 223 24.23 2.82 5.02
C ARG A 223 23.80 3.28 3.63
N ASP A 224 24.39 4.35 3.12
CA ASP A 224 24.06 4.90 1.81
C ASP A 224 24.28 3.88 0.69
N LYS A 225 25.36 3.10 0.77
CA LYS A 225 25.67 2.06 -0.22
C LYS A 225 24.71 0.86 -0.13
N ILE A 226 24.32 0.45 1.09
CA ILE A 226 23.26 -0.55 1.27
C ILE A 226 21.92 -0.05 0.71
N GLU A 227 21.61 1.23 0.88
CA GLU A 227 20.40 1.84 0.32
C GLU A 227 20.43 1.84 -1.22
N GLU A 228 21.55 2.19 -1.84
CA GLU A 228 21.73 2.07 -3.29
C GLU A 228 21.49 0.64 -3.78
N TRP A 229 22.10 -0.36 -3.11
CA TRP A 229 21.89 -1.76 -3.44
C TRP A 229 20.44 -2.19 -3.26
N ALA A 230 19.78 -1.71 -2.21
CA ALA A 230 18.38 -2.00 -1.95
C ALA A 230 17.46 -1.40 -3.02
N LYS A 231 17.75 -0.19 -3.51
CA LYS A 231 17.03 0.45 -4.62
C LYS A 231 17.16 -0.38 -5.90
N ILE A 232 18.36 -0.84 -6.24
CA ILE A 232 18.58 -1.72 -7.39
C ILE A 232 17.76 -3.01 -7.26
N LEU A 233 17.77 -3.66 -6.08
CA LEU A 233 16.99 -4.88 -5.85
C LEU A 233 15.47 -4.63 -5.88
N GLU A 234 15.00 -3.46 -5.45
CA GLU A 234 13.59 -3.05 -5.53
C GLU A 234 13.16 -2.77 -6.97
N GLU A 235 13.99 -2.10 -7.77
CA GLU A 235 13.74 -1.83 -9.19
C GLU A 235 13.55 -3.13 -10.00
N HIS A 236 14.32 -4.17 -9.67
CA HIS A 236 14.16 -5.51 -10.24
C HIS A 236 13.03 -6.34 -9.62
N GLY A 237 12.32 -5.80 -8.63
CA GLY A 237 11.20 -6.49 -7.98
C GLY A 237 11.62 -7.72 -7.18
N LEU A 238 12.83 -7.73 -6.62
CA LEU A 238 13.34 -8.83 -5.80
C LEU A 238 13.01 -8.64 -4.32
N ILE A 239 13.04 -7.39 -3.86
CA ILE A 239 12.67 -6.97 -2.51
C ILE A 239 11.74 -5.75 -2.58
N ARG A 240 11.25 -5.30 -1.43
CA ARG A 240 10.59 -4.00 -1.30
C ARG A 240 11.16 -3.22 -0.13
N MET A 241 11.35 -1.92 -0.31
CA MET A 241 11.74 -1.01 0.75
C MET A 241 10.50 -0.44 1.45
N TYR A 242 10.51 -0.48 2.77
CA TYR A 242 9.48 0.12 3.61
C TYR A 242 10.07 1.24 4.46
N TYR A 243 9.47 2.43 4.37
CA TYR A 243 9.89 3.64 5.08
C TYR A 243 8.89 3.96 6.20
N PRO A 244 9.08 3.40 7.41
CA PRO A 244 8.27 3.78 8.58
C PRO A 244 8.49 5.24 8.97
N ALA A 245 7.47 5.89 9.55
CA ALA A 245 7.49 7.33 9.82
C ALA A 245 8.60 7.80 10.77
N PHE A 246 9.00 6.97 11.74
CA PHE A 246 9.95 7.35 12.80
C PHE A 246 11.14 6.40 12.95
N THR A 247 11.34 5.46 12.02
CA THR A 247 12.44 4.49 12.12
C THR A 247 13.17 4.35 10.79
N SER A 248 14.37 3.76 10.84
CA SER A 248 15.19 3.54 9.65
C SER A 248 14.45 2.67 8.61
N PRO A 249 14.75 2.84 7.30
CA PRO A 249 14.17 2.02 6.26
C PRO A 249 14.38 0.52 6.50
N GLN A 250 13.40 -0.27 6.09
CA GLN A 250 13.37 -1.71 6.27
C GLN A 250 13.30 -2.41 4.91
N LEU A 251 14.14 -3.41 4.71
CA LEU A 251 14.15 -4.29 3.55
C LEU A 251 13.20 -5.46 3.84
N MET A 252 12.27 -5.71 2.94
CA MET A 252 11.27 -6.76 3.10
C MET A 252 11.30 -7.71 1.92
N SER A 253 11.37 -9.02 2.19
CA SER A 253 11.21 -10.02 1.14
C SER A 253 9.76 -10.05 0.66
N LEU A 254 9.59 -10.33 -0.65
CA LEU A 254 8.25 -10.42 -1.22
C LEU A 254 7.42 -11.55 -0.59
N GLU A 255 8.04 -12.67 -0.22
CA GLU A 255 7.37 -13.77 0.45
C GLU A 255 6.88 -13.38 1.85
N TRP A 256 7.68 -12.66 2.61
CA TRP A 256 7.31 -12.21 3.95
C TRP A 256 6.11 -11.27 3.89
N MET A 257 6.09 -10.33 2.94
CA MET A 257 4.94 -9.43 2.76
C MET A 257 3.66 -10.17 2.42
N ARG A 258 3.71 -11.16 1.51
CA ARG A 258 2.52 -11.96 1.16
C ARG A 258 1.95 -12.69 2.38
N LYS A 259 2.82 -13.32 3.16
CA LYS A 259 2.43 -14.00 4.41
C LYS A 259 1.82 -13.03 5.42
N GLU A 260 2.40 -11.84 5.56
CA GLU A 260 1.93 -10.82 6.49
C GLU A 260 0.56 -10.25 6.08
N GLU A 261 0.33 -10.01 4.79
CA GLU A 261 -0.97 -9.58 4.27
C GLU A 261 -2.06 -10.66 4.50
N GLU A 262 -1.72 -11.93 4.27
CA GLU A 262 -2.64 -13.04 4.51
C GLU A 262 -2.98 -13.16 6.01
N ARG A 263 -2.00 -13.02 6.89
CA ARG A 263 -2.18 -13.02 8.35
C ARG A 263 -3.14 -11.90 8.79
N LYS A 264 -2.92 -10.67 8.32
CA LYS A 264 -3.80 -9.53 8.61
C LYS A 264 -5.22 -9.74 8.10
N LYS A 265 -5.38 -10.37 6.92
CA LYS A 265 -6.70 -10.69 6.36
C LYS A 265 -7.45 -11.70 7.21
N LYS A 266 -6.79 -12.79 7.63
CA LYS A 266 -7.36 -13.81 8.52
C LYS A 266 -7.76 -13.21 9.88
N GLU A 267 -6.90 -12.39 10.47
CA GLU A 267 -7.19 -11.71 11.74
C GLU A 267 -8.39 -10.75 11.63
N ALA A 268 -8.48 -9.99 10.54
CA ALA A 268 -9.61 -9.09 10.28
C ALA A 268 -10.92 -9.87 10.10
N GLU A 269 -10.90 -11.00 9.40
CA GLU A 269 -12.05 -11.87 9.20
C GLU A 269 -12.52 -12.51 10.52
N GLU A 270 -11.58 -12.99 11.33
CA GLU A 270 -11.87 -13.55 12.65
C GLU A 270 -12.49 -12.50 13.58
N LYS A 271 -11.93 -11.28 13.62
CA LYS A 271 -12.50 -10.13 14.35
C LYS A 271 -13.92 -9.81 13.88
N ARG A 272 -14.19 -9.90 12.57
CA ARG A 272 -15.54 -9.70 12.01
C ARG A 272 -16.50 -10.80 12.46
N ARG A 273 -16.08 -12.07 12.43
CA ARG A 273 -16.89 -13.21 12.89
C ARG A 273 -17.25 -13.10 14.37
N LYS A 274 -16.27 -12.75 15.21
CA LYS A 274 -16.48 -12.51 16.66
C LYS A 274 -17.49 -11.37 16.91
N ARG A 275 -17.40 -10.27 16.17
CA ARG A 275 -18.36 -9.15 16.27
C ARG A 275 -19.77 -9.53 15.81
N GLN A 276 -19.90 -10.36 14.78
CA GLN A 276 -21.20 -10.85 14.31
C GLN A 276 -21.84 -11.83 15.29
N ALA A 277 -21.05 -12.71 15.91
CA ALA A 277 -21.53 -13.63 16.94
C ALA A 277 -22.05 -12.88 18.17
N LYS A 278 -21.30 -11.88 18.65
CA LYS A 278 -21.71 -11.02 19.78
C LYS A 278 -22.99 -10.20 19.53
N LYS A 279 -23.36 -9.96 18.26
CA LYS A 279 -24.60 -9.23 17.90
C LYS A 279 -25.85 -10.11 17.86
N LYS A 280 -25.68 -11.44 17.89
CA LYS A 280 -26.79 -12.40 17.83
C LYS A 280 -27.20 -12.93 19.20
N GLN A 281 -26.42 -12.63 20.24
CA GLN A 281 -26.76 -12.84 21.65
C GLN A 281 -27.43 -11.58 22.17
#